data_AF-A0A1V3JQ24-F1
#
_entry.id   AF-A0A1V3JQ24-F1
#
_cell.length_a   1.000
_cell.length_b   1.000
_cell.length_c   1.000
_cell.angle_alpha   90.00
_cell.angle_beta   90.00
_cell.angle_gamma   90.00
#
_symmetry.space_group_name_H-M   'P 1'
#
loop_
_entity.id
_entity.type
_entity.pdbx_description
1 polymer ?
#
loop_
_entity_poly.entity_id
_entity_poly.type
_entity_poly.pdbx_seq_one_letter_code
_entity_poly.pdbx_strand_id
1 'polypeptide(L)' 'MLLACSTTEPKPNNLRLICPQTTECRPLQVNIQTNGDLAEGLNQALERLEICTVAYSAINKCITDFNNQNRNQKEN' A
#
# COMPACT_ATOMS: atom_id res chain seq x y z
N MET A 1 -44.55 -25.84 -9.67
CA MET A 1 -44.00 -24.51 -10.00
C MET A 1 -42.72 -24.37 -9.18
N LEU A 2 -41.56 -24.46 -9.83
CA LEU A 2 -40.26 -24.38 -9.16
C LEU A 2 -40.02 -22.92 -8.77
N LEU A 3 -40.12 -22.63 -7.48
CA LEU A 3 -39.65 -21.38 -6.88
C LEU A 3 -38.14 -21.33 -7.09
N ALA A 4 -37.71 -20.70 -8.19
CA ALA A 4 -36.33 -20.33 -8.40
C ALA A 4 -35.88 -19.49 -7.19
N CYS A 5 -34.83 -19.93 -6.53
CA CYS A 5 -34.16 -19.20 -5.46
C CYS A 5 -33.84 -17.79 -5.94
N SER A 6 -34.67 -16.81 -5.57
CA SER A 6 -34.32 -15.40 -5.66
C SER A 6 -33.35 -15.12 -4.51
N THR A 7 -32.09 -15.51 -4.70
CA THR A 7 -31.01 -15.02 -3.85
C THR A 7 -30.79 -13.58 -4.26
N THR A 8 -31.35 -12.65 -3.49
CA THR A 8 -30.88 -11.26 -3.52
C THR A 8 -29.43 -11.32 -3.06
N GLU A 9 -28.50 -11.17 -4.00
CA GLU A 9 -27.08 -11.23 -3.71
C GLU A 9 -26.77 -10.10 -2.71
N PRO A 10 -26.25 -10.43 -1.52
CA PRO A 10 -25.98 -9.42 -0.51
C PRO A 10 -24.98 -8.42 -1.08
N LYS A 11 -25.42 -7.16 -1.27
CA LYS A 11 -24.55 -6.08 -1.69
C LYS A 11 -23.34 -6.05 -0.74
N PRO A 12 -22.09 -6.14 -1.22
CA PRO A 12 -20.91 -6.15 -0.37
C PRO A 12 -20.80 -4.79 0.32
N ASN A 13 -21.37 -4.69 1.52
CA ASN A 13 -21.60 -3.41 2.17
C ASN A 13 -20.37 -2.89 2.93
N ASN A 14 -19.16 -3.36 2.63
CA ASN A 14 -17.91 -2.87 3.22
C ASN A 14 -16.69 -3.36 2.41
N LEU A 15 -16.52 -2.86 1.18
CA LEU A 15 -15.22 -2.97 0.49
C LEU A 15 -14.19 -2.13 1.25
N ARG A 16 -13.51 -2.76 2.23
CA ARG A 16 -12.37 -2.14 2.91
C ARG A 16 -11.16 -2.24 2.01
N LEU A 17 -10.58 -1.09 1.67
CA LEU A 17 -9.29 -1.03 0.98
C LEU A 17 -8.20 -1.57 1.91
N ILE A 18 -7.52 -2.64 1.49
CA ILE A 18 -6.33 -3.18 2.16
C ILE A 18 -5.15 -2.97 1.21
N CYS A 19 -4.33 -1.97 1.48
CA CYS A 19 -3.08 -1.73 0.74
C CYS A 19 -1.86 -2.16 1.54
N PRO A 20 -0.75 -2.52 0.87
CA PRO A 20 0.50 -2.88 1.51
C PRO A 20 0.92 -1.83 2.54
N GLN A 21 1.40 -2.29 3.70
CA GLN A 21 1.94 -1.43 4.75
C GLN A 21 3.42 -1.73 4.89
N THR A 22 4.24 -0.71 5.16
CA THR A 22 5.66 -0.89 5.48
C THR A 22 6.03 -0.07 6.70
N THR A 23 6.80 -0.69 7.60
CA THR A 23 7.38 0.00 8.76
C THR A 23 8.77 0.56 8.48
N GLU A 24 9.35 0.21 7.33
CA GLU A 24 10.72 0.59 6.95
C GLU A 24 10.84 2.07 6.61
N CYS A 25 9.75 2.72 6.19
CA CYS A 25 9.75 4.13 5.79
C CYS A 25 9.62 5.07 6.97
N ARG A 26 10.58 4.99 7.89
CA ARG A 26 10.71 5.84 9.06
C ARG A 26 12.05 6.58 9.02
N PRO A 27 12.14 7.76 9.65
CA PRO A 27 13.41 8.46 9.80
C PRO A 27 14.47 7.55 10.41
N LEU A 28 15.68 7.57 9.84
CA LEU A 28 16.83 6.89 10.41
C LEU A 28 17.32 7.68 11.62
N GLN A 29 17.63 6.96 12.69
CA GLN A 29 18.37 7.51 13.81
C GLN A 29 19.83 7.10 13.66
N VAL A 30 20.66 8.06 13.26
CA VAL A 30 22.11 7.87 13.14
C VAL A 30 22.81 8.76 14.16
N ASN A 31 23.79 8.20 14.86
CA ASN A 31 24.66 8.95 15.76
C ASN A 31 26.03 9.09 15.07
N ILE A 32 26.31 10.25 14.51
CA ILE A 32 27.50 10.48 13.69
C ILE A 32 28.59 11.09 14.57
N GLN A 33 29.64 10.33 14.84
CA GLN A 33 30.82 10.79 15.58
C GLN A 33 32.09 10.77 14.71
N THR A 34 32.09 9.95 13.66
CA THR A 34 33.19 9.78 12.71
C THR A 34 32.71 9.87 11.26
N ASN A 35 33.66 10.05 10.33
CA ASN A 35 33.37 9.96 8.90
C ASN A 35 32.91 8.54 8.48
N GLY A 36 33.32 7.51 9.24
CA GLY A 36 32.84 6.14 9.04
C GLY A 36 31.34 6.03 9.33
N ASP A 37 30.89 6.58 10.46
CA ASP A 37 29.48 6.60 10.86
C ASP A 37 28.62 7.36 9.83
N LEU A 38 29.17 8.44 9.27
CA LEU A 38 28.50 9.18 8.19
C LEU A 38 28.33 8.32 6.93
N ALA A 39 29.39 7.62 6.50
CA ALA A 39 29.34 6.76 5.32
C ALA A 39 28.36 5.59 5.53
N GLU A 40 28.35 4.99 6.72
CA GLU A 40 27.41 3.93 7.07
C GLU A 40 25.96 4.44 7.12
N GLY A 41 25.72 5.57 7.78
CA GLY A 41 24.40 6.20 7.83
C GLY A 41 23.87 6.58 6.44
N LEU A 42 24.74 7.01 5.53
CA LEU A 42 24.39 7.26 4.13
C LEU A 42 23.97 5.96 3.42
N ASN A 43 24.74 4.87 3.57
CA ASN A 43 24.39 3.59 2.97
C ASN A 43 23.02 3.09 3.46
N GLN A 44 22.77 3.17 4.78
CA GLN A 44 21.47 2.82 5.37
C GLN A 44 20.33 3.69 4.81
N ALA A 45 20.58 4.98 4.61
CA ALA A 45 19.60 5.90 4.03
C ALA A 45 19.26 5.55 2.58
N LEU A 46 20.26 5.20 1.77
CA LEU A 46 20.09 4.82 0.38
C LEU A 46 19.31 3.51 0.24
N GLU A 47 19.67 2.48 1.01
CA GLU A 47 18.95 1.20 1.02
C GLU A 47 17.48 1.39 1.43
N ARG A 48 17.23 2.16 2.50
CA ARG A 48 15.88 2.44 2.96
C ARG A 48 15.07 3.25 1.95
N LEU A 49 15.70 4.21 1.26
CA LEU A 49 15.05 4.99 0.21
C LEU A 49 14.58 4.11 -0.96
N GLU A 50 15.38 3.13 -1.36
CA GLU A 50 15.01 2.17 -2.41
C GLU A 50 13.75 1.38 -2.01
N ILE A 51 13.75 0.80 -0.81
CA ILE A 51 12.59 0.07 -0.26
C ILE A 51 11.34 0.95 -0.25
N CYS A 52 11.48 2.20 0.21
CA CYS A 52 10.37 3.13 0.32
C CYS A 52 9.80 3.59 -1.01
N THR A 53 10.64 3.72 -2.03
CA THR A 53 10.20 4.07 -3.37
C THR A 53 9.32 2.97 -3.96
N VAL A 54 9.72 1.70 -3.77
CA VAL A 54 8.93 0.54 -4.20
C VAL A 54 7.61 0.46 -3.43
N ALA A 55 7.65 0.60 -2.11
CA ALA A 55 6.45 0.55 -1.28
C ALA A 55 5.45 1.66 -1.63
N TYR A 56 5.94 2.88 -1.87
CA TYR A 56 5.11 4.02 -2.30
C TYR A 56 4.42 3.74 -3.64
N SER A 57 5.15 3.20 -4.62
CA SER A 57 4.59 2.81 -5.92
C SER A 57 3.50 1.75 -5.76
N ALA A 58 3.73 0.73 -4.93
CA ALA A 58 2.77 -0.34 -4.67
C ALA A 58 1.49 0.18 -3.99
N ILE A 59 1.62 1.08 -3.01
CA ILE A 59 0.48 1.71 -2.32
C ILE A 59 -0.37 2.53 -3.31
N ASN A 60 0.27 3.37 -4.13
CA ASN A 60 -0.44 4.18 -5.11
C ASN A 60 -1.16 3.33 -6.16
N LYS A 61 -0.50 2.26 -6.63
CA LYS A 61 -1.14 1.30 -7.53
C LYS A 61 -2.36 0.66 -6.87
N CYS A 62 -2.24 0.19 -5.63
CA CYS A 62 -3.35 -0.39 -4.87
C CYS A 62 -4.55 0.56 -4.76
N ILE A 63 -4.31 1.82 -4.37
CA ILE A 63 -5.37 2.84 -4.24
C ILE A 63 -6.02 3.11 -5.61
N THR A 64 -5.22 3.23 -6.66
CA THR A 64 -5.71 3.50 -8.01
C THR A 64 -6.58 2.36 -8.53
N ASP A 65 -6.11 1.11 -8.38
CA ASP A 65 -6.83 -0.08 -8.84
C ASP A 65 -8.17 -0.22 -8.10
N PHE A 66 -8.20 0.03 -6.78
CA PHE A 66 -9.44 0.05 -6.00
C PHE A 66 -10.42 1.12 -6.47
N ASN A 67 -9.94 2.35 -6.69
CA ASN A 67 -10.79 3.45 -7.16
C ASN A 67 -11.39 3.17 -8.55
N ASN A 68 -10.60 2.57 -9.45
CA ASN A 68 -11.07 2.18 -10.78
C ASN A 68 -12.13 1.08 -10.72
N GLN A 69 -11.94 0.06 -9.88
CA GLN A 69 -12.94 -0.99 -9.67
C GLN A 69 -14.27 -0.41 -9.15
N ASN A 70 -14.21 0.50 -8.18
CA ASN A 70 -15.41 1.15 -7.64
C ASN A 70 -16.10 2.10 -8.62
N ARG A 71 -15.36 2.74 -9.52
CA ARG A 71 -15.96 3.57 -10.59
C ARG A 71 -16.72 2.71 -11.57
N ASN A 72 -16.10 1.62 -12.03
CA ASN A 72 -16.72 0.69 -12.98
C ASN A 72 -17.93 -0.05 -12.37
N GLN A 73 -17.98 -0.27 -11.05
CA GLN A 73 -19.15 -0.82 -10.36
C GLN A 73 -20.32 0.18 -10.21
N LYS A 74 -20.09 1.49 -10.34
CA LYS A 74 -21.16 2.51 -10.27
C LYS A 74 -21.79 2.83 -11.62
N GLU A 75 -21.14 2.45 -12.71
CA GLU A 75 -21.57 2.72 -14.10
C GLU A 75 -22.35 1.55 -14.72
N ASN A 76 -22.42 0.40 -14.05
CA ASN A 76 -23.26 -0.77 -14.38
C ASN A 76 -24.39 -0.95 -13.36
#